data_AF-A0A7C7J732-F1
#
_entry.id   AF-A0A7C7J732-F1
#
_cell.length_a   1.000
_cell.length_b   1.000
_cell.length_c   1.000
_cell.angle_alpha   90.00
_cell.angle_beta   90.00
_cell.angle_gamma   90.00
#
_symmetry.space_group_name_H-M   'P 1'
#
loop_
_entity.id
_entity.type
_entity.pdbx_description
1 polymer ?
#
loop_
_entity_poly.entity_id
_entity_poly.type
_entity_poly.pdbx_seq_one_letter_code
_entity_poly.pdbx_strand_id
1 'polypeptide(L)'
;MSLTAQSKISTWEGKIRVRFESREKGLADQHHRSLEPAYVLTIHNSQGSEFDFVIIRIVSTHDFMLQRNLLYSAVTTGKKKVNFVGQLKAVQSGIRSTRRFF
;
A
#
# COMPACT_ATOMS: atom_id res chain seq x y z
N MET A 1 -13.48 11.76 17.04
CA MET A 1 -12.71 12.89 16.45
C MET A 1 -12.20 12.44 15.09
N SER A 2 -13.02 12.68 14.07
CA SER A 2 -12.90 12.18 12.70
C SER A 2 -12.12 13.18 11.84
N LEU A 3 -10.90 12.81 11.45
CA LEU A 3 -10.11 13.55 10.47
C LEU A 3 -10.36 12.97 9.08
N THR A 4 -11.37 13.51 8.39
CA THR A 4 -11.60 13.28 6.96
C THR A 4 -10.64 14.18 6.18
N ALA A 5 -9.50 13.64 5.75
CA ALA A 5 -8.63 14.32 4.80
C ALA A 5 -9.29 14.25 3.41
N GLN A 6 -10.09 15.27 3.07
CA GLN A 6 -10.52 15.48 1.68
C GLN A 6 -9.29 15.82 0.84
N SER A 7 -8.89 14.91 -0.05
CA SER A 7 -7.97 15.23 -1.13
C SER A 7 -8.64 16.27 -2.02
N LYS A 8 -8.09 17.48 -2.00
CA LYS A 8 -8.61 18.60 -2.77
C LYS A 8 -8.21 18.40 -4.23
N ILE A 9 -9.03 17.67 -4.99
CA ILE A 9 -8.95 17.61 -6.45
C ILE A 9 -9.40 18.99 -6.94
N SER A 10 -8.46 19.85 -7.30
CA SER A 10 -8.77 21.17 -7.86
C SER A 10 -9.26 21.00 -9.30
N THR A 11 -10.57 20.92 -9.49
CA THR A 11 -11.19 20.87 -10.81
C THR A 11 -11.23 22.27 -11.40
N TRP A 12 -10.36 22.57 -12.35
CA TRP A 12 -10.52 23.70 -13.28
C TRP A 12 -10.99 23.09 -14.61
N GLU A 13 -12.14 23.50 -15.11
CA GLU A 13 -12.72 23.07 -16.41
C GLU A 13 -13.14 21.58 -16.56
N GLY A 14 -13.57 20.91 -15.48
CA GLY A 14 -14.16 19.55 -15.58
C GLY A 14 -13.18 18.43 -15.97
N LYS A 15 -11.88 18.63 -15.77
CA LYS A 15 -10.82 17.63 -16.03
C LYS A 15 -9.98 17.40 -14.78
N ILE A 16 -9.65 16.14 -14.50
CA ILE A 16 -8.73 15.77 -13.42
C ILE A 16 -7.31 15.74 -14.00
N ARG A 17 -6.40 16.55 -13.46
CA ARG A 17 -4.98 16.50 -13.85
C ARG A 17 -4.24 15.55 -12.92
N VAL A 18 -3.64 14.52 -13.50
CA VAL A 18 -2.76 13.58 -12.79
C VAL A 18 -1.35 13.76 -13.32
N ARG A 19 -0.42 14.02 -12.40
CA ARG A 19 1.01 14.06 -12.70
C ARG A 19 1.59 12.67 -12.44
N PHE A 20 2.00 12.01 -13.51
CA PHE A 20 2.88 10.85 -13.47
C PHE A 20 4.33 11.35 -13.50
N GLU A 21 5.28 10.52 -13.08
CA GLU A 21 6.67 10.91 -12.77
C GLU A 21 7.31 11.90 -13.76
N SER A 22 7.09 11.71 -15.05
CA SER A 22 7.64 12.57 -16.12
C SER A 22 6.58 13.27 -16.97
N ARG A 23 5.28 13.09 -16.70
CA ARG A 23 4.21 13.59 -17.57
C ARG A 23 2.95 13.97 -16.83
N GLU A 24 2.43 15.15 -17.15
CA GLU A 24 1.09 15.56 -16.72
C GLU A 24 0.07 15.16 -17.79
N LYS A 25 -0.98 14.45 -17.38
CA LYS A 25 -2.07 14.03 -18.26
C LYS A 25 -3.40 14.53 -17.69
N GLY A 26 -4.15 15.27 -18.50
CA GLY A 26 -5.55 15.56 -18.21
C GLY A 26 -6.39 14.32 -18.48
N LEU A 27 -7.00 13.76 -17.45
CA LEU A 27 -8.04 12.75 -17.60
C LEU A 27 -9.40 13.44 -17.74
N ALA A 28 -10.16 13.00 -18.75
CA ALA A 28 -11.56 13.36 -18.88
C ALA A 28 -12.34 12.81 -17.69
N ASP A 29 -13.40 13.52 -17.28
CA ASP A 29 -14.14 13.22 -16.06
C ASP A 29 -14.64 11.76 -16.02
N GLN A 30 -15.04 11.18 -17.15
CA GLN A 30 -15.45 9.77 -17.26
C GLN A 30 -14.41 8.72 -16.84
N HIS A 31 -13.12 9.07 -16.79
CA HIS A 31 -12.04 8.17 -16.39
C HIS A 31 -11.67 8.29 -14.91
N HIS A 32 -12.36 9.13 -14.12
CA HIS A 32 -12.09 9.26 -12.69
C HIS A 32 -12.23 7.94 -11.93
N ARG A 33 -13.14 7.05 -12.38
CA ARG A 33 -13.37 5.73 -11.76
C ARG A 33 -12.20 4.77 -11.92
N SER A 34 -11.26 5.05 -12.82
CA SER A 34 -10.05 4.24 -13.01
C SER A 34 -8.90 4.68 -12.10
N LEU A 35 -9.10 5.69 -11.25
CA LEU A 35 -8.12 6.16 -10.28
C LEU A 35 -8.55 5.76 -8.88
N GLU A 36 -7.66 5.11 -8.14
CA GLU A 36 -7.85 4.78 -6.74
C GLU A 36 -6.81 5.52 -5.87
N PRO A 37 -7.18 5.99 -4.67
CA PRO A 37 -6.21 6.61 -3.77
C PRO A 37 -5.13 5.61 -3.32
N ALA A 38 -3.87 5.96 -3.53
CA ALA A 38 -2.71 5.12 -3.19
C ALA A 38 -2.07 5.49 -1.84
N TYR A 39 -2.86 5.88 -0.83
CA TYR A 39 -2.33 6.21 0.51
C TYR A 39 -1.75 5.01 1.24
N VAL A 40 -2.35 3.84 0.99
CA VAL A 40 -1.92 2.55 1.52
C VAL A 40 -1.98 1.57 0.37
N LEU A 41 -0.89 0.83 0.18
CA LEU A 41 -0.80 -0.18 -0.86
C LEU A 41 -0.73 -1.56 -0.23
N THR A 42 -1.23 -2.55 -0.96
CA THR A 42 -0.96 -3.95 -0.64
C THR A 42 0.49 -4.27 -1.00
N ILE A 43 1.09 -5.25 -0.34
CA ILE A 43 2.45 -5.71 -0.64
C ILE A 43 2.56 -6.21 -2.10
N HIS A 44 1.47 -6.75 -2.64
CA HIS A 44 1.41 -7.17 -4.04
C HIS A 44 1.46 -5.96 -5.00
N ASN A 45 0.73 -4.90 -4.73
CA ASN A 45 0.73 -3.69 -5.56
C ASN A 45 2.05 -2.90 -5.46
N SER A 46 2.84 -3.13 -4.42
CA SER A 46 4.17 -2.52 -4.26
C SER A 46 5.31 -3.39 -4.79
N GLN A 47 5.04 -4.50 -5.47
CA GLN A 47 6.10 -5.39 -5.99
C GLN A 47 7.02 -4.65 -6.97
N GLY A 48 8.33 -4.88 -6.84
CA GLY A 48 9.36 -4.22 -7.66
C GLY A 48 9.57 -2.74 -7.34
N SER A 49 8.77 -2.15 -6.46
CA SER A 49 9.03 -0.83 -5.89
C SER A 49 9.84 -0.96 -4.61
N GLU A 50 10.63 0.07 -4.28
CA GLU A 50 11.38 0.14 -3.03
C GLU A 50 11.21 1.52 -2.42
N PHE A 51 11.15 1.58 -1.08
CA PHE A 51 10.87 2.81 -0.33
C PHE A 51 11.90 3.00 0.78
N ASP A 52 12.30 4.23 1.05
CA ASP A 52 13.23 4.54 2.14
C ASP A 52 12.67 4.15 3.51
N PHE A 53 11.38 4.43 3.74
CA PHE A 53 10.68 4.17 4.99
C PHE A 53 9.36 3.45 4.73
N VAL A 54 9.15 2.30 5.38
CA VAL A 54 7.93 1.49 5.22
C VAL A 54 7.25 1.27 6.57
N ILE A 55 5.92 1.40 6.59
CA ILE A 55 5.07 1.04 7.72
C ILE A 55 4.18 -0.12 7.30
N ILE A 56 4.37 -1.28 7.91
CA ILE A 56 3.62 -2.50 7.61
C ILE A 56 2.57 -2.70 8.69
N ARG A 57 1.30 -2.65 8.30
CA ARG A 57 0.18 -2.96 9.19
C ARG A 57 -0.06 -4.47 9.27
N ILE A 58 -0.01 -5.06 10.46
CA ILE A 58 -0.24 -6.50 10.68
C ILE A 58 -1.39 -6.72 11.67
N VAL A 59 -2.45 -7.38 11.19
CA VAL A 59 -3.67 -7.68 11.98
C VAL A 59 -4.04 -9.14 11.83
N SER A 60 -4.56 -9.75 12.90
CA SER A 60 -4.92 -11.17 12.92
C SER A 60 -6.13 -11.54 12.07
N THR A 61 -6.97 -10.57 11.71
CA THR A 61 -8.14 -10.82 10.87
C THR A 61 -7.80 -11.36 9.47
N HIS A 62 -6.56 -11.19 9.02
CA HIS A 62 -6.06 -11.70 7.74
C HIS A 62 -4.98 -12.77 7.93
N ASP A 63 -5.02 -13.52 9.05
CA ASP A 63 -4.02 -14.55 9.39
C ASP A 63 -3.79 -15.59 8.28
N PHE A 64 -4.79 -15.85 7.42
CA PHE A 64 -4.63 -16.76 6.28
C PHE A 64 -3.59 -16.30 5.26
N MET A 65 -3.43 -14.98 5.07
CA MET A 65 -2.44 -14.38 4.17
C MET A 65 -1.11 -14.11 4.85
N LEU A 66 -1.07 -14.11 6.18
CA LEU A 66 0.14 -13.85 6.95
C LEU A 66 1.07 -15.06 6.87
N GLN A 67 1.93 -15.03 5.86
CA GLN A 67 2.93 -16.04 5.58
C GLN A 67 4.33 -15.44 5.59
N ARG A 68 5.33 -16.29 5.84
CA ARG A 68 6.74 -15.87 5.86
C ARG A 68 7.16 -15.18 4.57
N ASN A 69 6.72 -15.69 3.42
CA ASN A 69 7.06 -15.12 2.11
C ASN A 69 6.50 -13.71 1.95
N LEU A 70 5.24 -13.49 2.36
CA LEU A 70 4.62 -12.16 2.30
C LEU A 70 5.34 -11.17 3.22
N LEU A 71 5.66 -11.60 4.45
CA LEU A 71 6.41 -10.77 5.40
C LEU A 71 7.82 -10.46 4.88
N TYR A 72 8.49 -11.43 4.26
CA TYR A 72 9.80 -11.24 3.66
C TYR A 72 9.74 -10.17 2.56
N SER A 73 8.81 -10.30 1.61
CA SER A 73 8.62 -9.31 0.55
C SER A 73 8.35 -7.91 1.10
N ALA A 74 7.55 -7.80 2.16
CA ALA A 74 7.23 -6.53 2.81
C ALA A 74 8.44 -5.88 3.50
N VAL A 75 9.32 -6.70 4.10
CA VAL A 75 10.56 -6.22 4.71
C VAL A 75 11.55 -5.77 3.64
N THR A 76 11.73 -6.55 2.58
CA THR A 76 12.69 -6.22 1.51
C THR A 76 12.29 -4.99 0.69
N THR A 77 11.03 -4.54 0.77
CA THR A 77 10.59 -3.29 0.13
C THR A 77 11.18 -2.04 0.80
N GLY A 78 11.67 -2.14 2.05
CA GLY A 78 12.21 -1.02 2.80
C GLY A 78 13.74 -0.93 2.73
N LYS A 79 14.28 0.22 2.29
CA LYS A 79 15.73 0.44 2.17
C LYS A 79 16.42 0.82 3.47
N LYS A 80 15.82 1.74 4.23
CA LYS A 80 16.44 2.32 5.43
C LYS A 80 15.76 1.87 6.71
N LYS A 81 14.42 1.85 6.73
CA LYS A 81 13.67 1.48 7.93
C LYS A 81 12.32 0.85 7.61
N VAL A 82 12.00 -0.22 8.34
CA VAL A 82 10.72 -0.92 8.28
C VAL A 82 10.13 -0.94 9.69
N ASN A 83 8.91 -0.44 9.86
CA ASN A 83 8.18 -0.45 11.12
C ASN A 83 6.94 -1.33 11.00
N PHE A 84 6.78 -2.28 11.90
CA PHE A 84 5.56 -3.07 12.02
C PHE A 84 4.59 -2.40 12.99
N VAL A 85 3.33 -2.26 12.58
CA VAL A 85 2.26 -1.68 13.40
C VAL A 85 1.11 -2.68 13.48
N GLY A 86 0.81 -3.14 14.69
CA GLY A 86 -0.32 -4.03 14.95
C GLY A 86 -0.01 -5.09 15.99
N GLN A 87 -0.47 -6.32 15.76
CA GLN A 87 -0.44 -7.36 16.78
C GLN A 87 0.80 -8.24 16.69
N LEU A 88 1.61 -8.26 17.76
CA LEU A 88 2.82 -9.09 17.82
C LEU A 88 2.54 -10.58 17.58
N LYS A 89 1.41 -11.10 18.08
CA LYS A 89 0.99 -12.49 17.87
C LYS A 89 0.81 -12.82 16.38
N ALA A 90 0.24 -11.90 15.60
CA ALA A 90 0.03 -12.08 14.17
C ALA A 90 1.38 -12.09 13.41
N VAL A 91 2.33 -11.23 13.80
CA VAL A 91 3.71 -11.26 13.28
C VAL A 91 4.37 -12.62 13.57
N GLN A 92 4.31 -13.06 14.83
CA GLN A 92 4.90 -14.33 15.23
C GLN A 92 4.26 -15.53 14.52
N SER A 93 2.94 -15.49 14.32
CA SER A 93 2.20 -16.50 13.54
C SER A 93 2.70 -16.54 12.10
N GLY A 94 2.79 -15.38 11.44
CA GLY A 94 3.26 -15.30 10.05
C GLY A 94 4.72 -15.75 9.86
N ILE A 95 5.61 -15.45 10.81
CA ILE A 95 7.00 -15.92 10.77
C ILE A 95 7.08 -17.44 10.94
N ARG A 96 6.27 -18.02 11.84
CA ARG A 96 6.23 -19.48 12.08
C ARG A 96 5.52 -20.25 10.97
N SER A 97 4.75 -19.57 10.13
CA SER A 97 4.04 -20.20 9.02
C SER A 97 5.02 -20.78 7.99
N THR A 98 5.09 -22.12 7.94
CA THR A 98 5.88 -22.89 6.96
C THR A 98 5.04 -23.34 5.76
N ARG A 99 3.79 -22.86 5.65
CA ARG A 99 2.92 -23.19 4.51
C ARG A 99 3.53 -22.59 3.25
N ARG A 100 4.00 -23.45 2.37
CA ARG A 100 4.54 -23.08 1.07
C ARG A 100 3.40 -23.20 0.06
N PHE A 101 2.85 -22.07 -0.38
CA PHE A 101 2.05 -22.03 -1.61
C PHE A 101 2.99 -21.71 -2.76
N PHE A 102 3.72 -22.72 -3.23
CA PHE A 102 4.37 -22.81 -4.53
C PHE A 102 4.60 -24.29 -4.83
#